data_AF-A0A928U2I4-F1
#
_entry.id   AF-A0A928U2I4-F1
#
_cell.length_a   1.000
_cell.length_b   1.000
_cell.length_c   1.000
_cell.angle_alpha   90.00
_cell.angle_beta   90.00
_cell.angle_gamma   90.00
#
_symmetry.space_group_name_H-M   'P 1'
#
loop_
_entity.id
_entity.type
_entity.pdbx_description
1 polymer ?
#
loop_
_entity_poly.entity_id
_entity_poly.type
_entity_poly.pdbx_seq_one_letter_code
_entity_poly.pdbx_strand_id
1 'polypeptide(L)'
;MLTLWHRVRDGTLTHPAFQTAMQPIRHEVESLLQVATILVPHQQTQATCRSLLKHKTVLWTFVDHEGVEPTNNAAEQALRRGVLWRKRSFGTQSAAGSRFVERVNMRGAVWNTGHTKPARLHRSKAVRLENRPQPFKKTAPEQGCRC
;
A
#
# COMPACT_ATOMS: atom_id res chain seq x y z
N MET A 1 19.98 1.87 0.89
CA MET A 1 19.08 0.80 0.42
C MET A 1 17.89 1.35 -0.37
N LEU A 2 16.91 2.02 0.25
CA LEU A 2 15.69 2.47 -0.44
C LEU A 2 15.95 3.49 -1.57
N THR A 3 16.95 4.35 -1.40
CA THR A 3 17.42 5.28 -2.44
C THR A 3 17.93 4.57 -3.69
N LEU A 4 18.63 3.44 -3.53
CA LEU A 4 19.12 2.63 -4.66
C LEU A 4 17.94 1.97 -5.40
N TRP A 5 16.93 1.49 -4.66
CA TRP A 5 15.72 0.95 -5.29
C TRP A 5 14.94 2.02 -6.06
N HIS A 6 14.80 3.24 -5.53
CA HIS A 6 14.18 4.35 -6.27
C HIS A 6 14.90 4.63 -7.59
N ARG A 7 16.24 4.54 -7.60
CA ARG A 7 17.01 4.70 -8.83
C ARG A 7 16.73 3.63 -9.87
N VAL A 8 16.53 2.37 -9.46
CA VAL A 8 16.11 1.27 -10.36
C VAL A 8 14.71 1.53 -10.90
N ARG A 9 13.77 1.88 -10.02
CA ARG A 9 12.38 2.22 -10.41
C ARG A 9 12.32 3.36 -11.42
N ASP A 10 13.14 4.38 -11.21
CA ASP A 10 13.19 5.57 -12.07
C ASP A 10 14.06 5.34 -13.33
N GLY A 11 14.60 4.13 -13.52
CA GLY A 11 15.38 3.72 -14.71
C GLY A 11 16.82 4.25 -14.76
N THR A 12 17.27 4.93 -13.70
CA THR A 12 18.61 5.55 -13.61
C THR A 12 19.73 4.58 -13.20
N LEU A 13 19.38 3.36 -12.82
CA LEU A 13 20.29 2.31 -12.41
C LEU A 13 19.81 0.97 -12.96
N THR A 14 20.71 0.18 -13.54
CA THR A 14 20.36 -1.15 -14.05
C THR A 14 20.19 -2.13 -12.88
N HIS A 15 19.33 -3.13 -13.06
CA HIS A 15 19.09 -4.15 -12.03
C HIS A 15 20.36 -4.91 -11.61
N PRO A 16 21.29 -5.31 -12.51
CA PRO A 16 22.54 -5.94 -12.11
C PRO A 16 23.45 -5.02 -11.28
N ALA A 17 23.53 -3.73 -11.65
CA ALA A 17 24.32 -2.76 -10.87
C ALA A 17 23.72 -2.53 -9.48
N PHE A 18 22.39 -2.56 -9.38
CA PHE A 18 21.68 -2.51 -8.10
C PHE A 18 21.98 -3.73 -7.22
N GLN A 19 21.95 -4.94 -7.78
CA GLN A 19 22.30 -6.16 -7.05
C GLN A 19 23.71 -6.09 -6.46
N THR A 20 24.69 -5.63 -7.25
CA THR A 20 26.07 -5.43 -6.77
C THR A 20 26.15 -4.38 -5.67
N ALA A 21 25.48 -3.23 -5.83
CA ALA A 21 25.46 -2.17 -4.82
C ALA A 21 24.74 -2.60 -3.52
N MET A 22 23.84 -3.57 -3.60
CA MET A 22 23.11 -4.11 -2.44
C MET A 22 23.87 -5.18 -1.65
N GLN A 23 24.87 -5.85 -2.23
CA GLN A 23 25.66 -6.87 -1.55
C GLN A 23 26.29 -6.41 -0.21
N PRO A 24 26.99 -5.26 -0.13
CA PRO A 24 27.59 -4.84 1.14
C PRO A 24 26.54 -4.55 2.22
N ILE A 25 25.41 -3.93 1.82
CA ILE A 25 24.29 -3.63 2.72
C ILE A 25 23.67 -4.93 3.24
N ARG A 26 23.49 -5.92 2.36
CA ARG A 26 22.96 -7.23 2.73
C ARG A 26 23.84 -7.90 3.77
N HIS A 27 25.14 -7.91 3.54
CA HIS A 27 26.11 -8.50 4.46
C HIS A 27 26.10 -7.78 5.82
N GLU A 28 26.07 -6.44 5.82
CA GLU A 28 26.03 -5.64 7.05
C GLU A 28 24.77 -5.90 7.86
N VAL A 29 23.60 -5.92 7.22
CA VAL A 29 22.32 -6.22 7.89
C VAL A 29 22.31 -7.64 8.47
N GLU A 30 22.75 -8.64 7.69
CA GLU A 30 22.83 -10.03 8.18
C GLU A 30 23.80 -10.17 9.36
N SER A 31 24.95 -9.49 9.30
CA SER A 31 25.93 -9.46 10.41
C SER A 31 25.35 -8.82 11.67
N LEU A 32 24.72 -7.65 11.55
CA LEU A 32 24.08 -6.97 12.68
C LEU A 32 22.98 -7.83 13.31
N LEU A 33 22.19 -8.53 12.50
CA LEU A 33 21.18 -9.46 13.00
C LEU A 33 21.81 -10.62 13.76
N GLN A 34 22.91 -11.21 13.28
CA GLN A 34 23.63 -12.28 13.99
C GLN A 34 24.15 -11.79 15.33
N VAL A 35 24.82 -10.64 15.36
CA VAL A 35 25.32 -10.04 16.60
C VAL A 35 24.18 -9.77 17.58
N ALA A 36 23.07 -9.24 17.09
CA ALA A 36 21.89 -8.96 17.91
C ALA A 36 21.27 -10.22 18.52
N THR A 37 21.37 -11.39 17.88
CA THR A 37 20.87 -12.64 18.47
C THR A 37 21.64 -13.09 19.72
N ILE A 38 22.87 -12.60 19.91
CA ILE A 38 23.78 -13.01 20.99
C ILE A 38 23.93 -11.91 22.04
N LEU A 39 24.18 -10.67 21.60
CA LEU A 39 24.57 -9.58 22.49
C LEU A 39 23.40 -8.81 23.11
N VAL A 40 22.20 -8.87 22.52
CA VAL A 40 21.06 -8.10 23.04
C VAL A 40 20.45 -8.83 24.25
N PRO A 41 20.35 -8.21 25.43
CA PRO A 41 19.84 -8.86 26.65
C PRO A 41 18.32 -9.10 26.66
N HIS A 42 17.62 -8.72 25.60
CA HIS A 42 16.17 -8.85 25.48
C HIS A 42 15.78 -10.07 24.62
N GLN A 43 15.17 -11.08 25.25
CA GLN A 43 14.83 -12.35 24.59
C GLN A 43 13.91 -12.21 23.37
N GLN A 44 12.91 -11.31 23.40
CA GLN A 44 12.01 -11.14 22.25
C GLN A 44 12.75 -10.55 21.05
N THR A 45 13.73 -9.67 21.29
CA THR A 45 14.56 -9.10 20.22
C THR A 45 15.43 -10.18 19.61
N GLN A 46 16.07 -11.02 20.44
CA GLN A 46 16.84 -12.17 19.94
C GLN A 46 15.97 -13.12 19.11
N ALA A 47 14.77 -13.46 19.58
CA ALA A 47 13.84 -14.33 18.85
C ALA A 47 13.42 -13.72 17.51
N THR A 48 13.16 -12.42 17.49
CA THR A 48 12.83 -11.68 16.26
C THR A 48 14.01 -11.70 15.28
N CYS A 49 15.23 -11.42 15.74
CA CYS A 49 16.43 -11.48 14.91
C CYS A 49 16.69 -12.89 14.35
N ARG A 50 16.48 -13.95 15.14
CA ARG A 50 16.58 -15.35 14.67
C ARG A 50 15.54 -15.65 13.59
N SER A 51 14.31 -15.18 13.78
CA SER A 51 13.24 -15.33 12.79
C SER A 51 13.58 -14.62 11.48
N LEU A 52 14.07 -13.37 11.56
CA LEU A 52 14.52 -12.61 10.39
C LEU A 52 15.67 -13.31 9.66
N LEU A 53 16.67 -13.84 10.38
CA LEU A 53 17.76 -14.61 9.78
C LEU A 53 17.28 -15.89 9.09
N LYS A 54 16.28 -16.59 9.66
CA LYS A 54 15.66 -17.76 9.05
C LYS A 54 14.98 -17.42 7.72
N HIS A 55 14.41 -16.22 7.61
CA HIS A 55 13.70 -15.73 6.43
C HIS A 55 14.53 -14.78 5.56
N LYS A 56 15.86 -14.82 5.68
CA LYS A 56 16.75 -13.90 4.94
C LYS A 56 16.56 -13.92 3.42
N THR A 57 16.21 -15.06 2.83
CA THR A 57 15.93 -15.16 1.39
C THR A 57 14.73 -14.32 0.98
N VAL A 58 13.68 -14.33 1.80
CA VAL A 58 12.45 -13.55 1.56
C VAL A 58 12.69 -12.06 1.80
N LEU A 59 13.57 -11.72 2.75
CA LEU A 59 13.93 -10.33 3.03
C LEU A 59 14.52 -9.60 1.81
N TRP A 60 15.24 -10.33 0.95
CA TRP A 60 15.95 -9.79 -0.21
C TRP A 60 15.23 -10.03 -1.55
N THR A 61 13.99 -10.52 -1.53
CA THR A 61 13.22 -10.81 -2.77
C THR A 61 13.11 -9.59 -3.70
N PHE A 62 13.09 -8.36 -3.17
CA PHE A 62 13.07 -7.14 -3.97
C PHE A 62 14.40 -6.79 -4.67
N VAL A 63 15.49 -7.44 -4.25
CA VAL A 63 16.82 -7.34 -4.87
C VAL A 63 17.00 -8.42 -5.92
N ASP A 64 16.41 -9.60 -5.68
CA ASP A 64 16.54 -10.75 -6.57
C ASP A 64 15.57 -10.66 -7.76
N HIS A 65 14.37 -10.10 -7.55
CA HIS A 65 13.33 -9.99 -8.58
C HIS A 65 13.04 -8.53 -8.97
N GLU A 66 13.13 -8.27 -10.28
CA GLU A 66 12.79 -6.97 -10.85
C GLU A 66 11.29 -6.65 -10.68
N GLY A 67 10.98 -5.38 -10.39
CA GLY A 67 9.61 -4.90 -10.26
C GLY A 67 8.96 -5.16 -8.89
N VAL A 68 9.64 -5.84 -7.97
CA VAL A 68 9.18 -5.99 -6.59
C VAL A 68 9.56 -4.76 -5.77
N GLU A 69 8.58 -4.21 -5.05
CA GLU A 69 8.80 -3.09 -4.14
C GLU A 69 9.40 -3.58 -2.80
N PRO A 70 10.40 -2.91 -2.21
CA PRO A 70 10.95 -3.26 -0.90
C PRO A 70 9.96 -3.05 0.25
N THR A 71 8.82 -2.42 0.00
CA THR A 71 7.80 -2.11 0.99
C THR A 71 6.60 -3.04 0.85
N ASN A 72 6.00 -3.38 1.99
CA ASN A 72 4.79 -4.20 2.03
C ASN A 72 3.49 -3.40 1.73
N ASN A 73 3.61 -2.15 1.26
CA ASN A 73 2.49 -1.22 1.13
C ASN A 73 1.35 -1.79 0.27
N ALA A 74 1.69 -2.46 -0.83
CA ALA A 74 0.68 -3.06 -1.72
C ALA A 74 -0.13 -4.16 -1.03
N ALA A 75 0.54 -5.05 -0.29
CA ALA A 75 -0.15 -6.12 0.44
C ALA A 75 -0.96 -5.55 1.61
N GLU A 76 -0.39 -4.61 2.36
CA GLU A 76 -1.11 -3.91 3.44
C GLU A 76 -2.37 -3.21 2.92
N GLN A 77 -2.28 -2.52 1.78
CA GLN A 77 -3.41 -1.83 1.17
C GLN A 77 -4.47 -2.82 0.68
N ALA A 78 -4.08 -3.98 0.15
CA ALA A 78 -5.00 -5.05 -0.21
C ALA A 78 -5.73 -5.62 1.02
N LEU A 79 -5.01 -5.84 2.13
CA LEU A 79 -5.58 -6.39 3.37
C LEU A 79 -6.43 -5.39 4.16
N ARG A 80 -6.14 -4.09 4.06
CA ARG A 80 -6.75 -3.03 4.87
C ARG A 80 -8.27 -3.03 4.81
N ARG A 81 -8.86 -3.27 3.63
CA ARG A 81 -10.32 -3.29 3.46
C ARG A 81 -10.96 -4.42 4.26
N GLY A 82 -10.39 -5.62 4.19
CA GLY A 82 -10.89 -6.78 4.94
C GLY A 82 -10.72 -6.63 6.46
N VAL A 83 -9.62 -6.04 6.91
CA VAL A 83 -9.38 -5.76 8.34
C VAL A 83 -10.37 -4.72 8.87
N LEU A 84 -10.56 -3.61 8.14
CA LEU A 84 -11.53 -2.57 8.53
C LEU A 84 -12.95 -3.10 8.58
N TRP A 85 -13.33 -3.96 7.63
CA TRP A 85 -14.65 -4.58 7.60
C TRP A 85 -14.84 -5.53 8.79
N ARG A 86 -13.89 -6.43 9.10
CA ARG A 86 -13.97 -7.27 10.30
C ARG A 86 -14.11 -6.46 11.59
N LYS A 87 -13.36 -5.38 11.71
CA LYS A 87 -13.37 -4.52 12.91
C LYS A 87 -14.71 -3.78 13.10
N ARG A 88 -15.38 -3.38 12.01
CA ARG A 88 -16.66 -2.64 12.06
C ARG A 88 -17.90 -3.52 12.07
N SER A 89 -17.84 -4.68 11.44
CA SER A 89 -18.99 -5.56 11.21
C SER A 89 -18.95 -6.85 12.05
N PHE A 90 -17.96 -7.03 12.92
CA PHE A 90 -17.72 -8.24 13.72
C PHE A 90 -17.56 -9.55 12.93
N GLY A 91 -17.39 -9.46 11.60
CA GLY A 91 -17.19 -10.61 10.71
C GLY A 91 -18.48 -11.17 10.12
N THR A 92 -18.45 -12.44 9.75
CA THR A 92 -19.60 -13.18 9.20
C THR A 92 -19.91 -14.40 10.06
N GLN A 93 -21.19 -14.66 10.29
CA GLN A 93 -21.67 -15.81 11.05
C GLN A 93 -22.09 -16.99 10.15
N SER A 94 -21.95 -16.87 8.83
CA SER A 94 -22.31 -17.91 7.87
C SER A 94 -21.25 -18.07 6.78
N ALA A 95 -21.09 -19.29 6.27
CA ALA A 95 -20.18 -19.58 5.17
C ALA A 95 -20.53 -18.80 3.89
N ALA A 96 -21.82 -18.59 3.64
CA ALA A 96 -22.30 -17.77 2.51
C ALA A 96 -21.84 -16.30 2.65
N GLY A 97 -21.93 -15.75 3.86
CA GLY A 97 -21.45 -14.40 4.15
C GLY A 97 -19.94 -14.27 4.00
N SER A 98 -19.16 -15.27 4.45
CA SER A 98 -17.69 -15.27 4.27
C SER A 98 -17.29 -15.25 2.80
N ARG A 99 -17.95 -16.06 1.96
CA ARG A 99 -17.71 -16.09 0.49
C ARG A 99 -18.12 -14.77 -0.19
N PHE A 100 -19.17 -14.12 0.28
CA PHE A 100 -19.56 -12.81 -0.24
C PHE A 100 -18.48 -11.76 0.03
N VAL A 101 -17.98 -11.70 1.26
CA VAL A 101 -16.94 -10.77 1.69
C VAL A 101 -15.63 -11.03 0.97
N GLU A 102 -15.26 -12.29 0.79
CA GLU A 102 -14.10 -12.70 -0.01
C GLU A 102 -14.17 -12.12 -1.42
N ARG A 103 -15.31 -12.28 -2.11
CA ARG A 103 -15.49 -11.73 -3.47
C ARG A 103 -15.43 -10.20 -3.51
N VAL A 104 -15.98 -9.52 -2.50
CA VAL A 104 -15.92 -8.05 -2.40
C VAL A 104 -14.50 -7.57 -2.14
N ASN A 105 -13.76 -8.23 -1.23
CA ASN A 105 -12.37 -7.91 -0.93
C ASN A 105 -11.45 -8.20 -2.12
N MET A 106 -11.65 -9.31 -2.84
CA MET A 106 -10.91 -9.64 -4.05
C MET A 106 -11.08 -8.54 -5.11
N ARG A 107 -12.32 -8.12 -5.40
CA ARG A 107 -12.57 -7.00 -6.33
C ARG A 107 -11.86 -5.73 -5.87
N GLY A 108 -11.94 -5.41 -4.57
CA GLY A 108 -11.27 -4.25 -4.00
C GLY A 108 -9.74 -4.31 -4.07
N ALA A 109 -9.14 -5.51 -3.96
CA ALA A 109 -7.70 -5.71 -4.06
C ALA A 109 -7.20 -5.46 -5.49
N VAL A 110 -7.91 -5.99 -6.50
CA VAL A 110 -7.62 -5.77 -7.93
C VAL A 110 -7.67 -4.27 -8.27
N TRP A 111 -8.68 -3.54 -7.80
CA TRP A 111 -8.77 -2.10 -8.01
C TRP A 111 -7.61 -1.30 -7.38
N ASN A 112 -7.04 -1.76 -6.26
CA ASN A 112 -5.93 -1.06 -5.60
C ASN A 112 -4.56 -1.40 -6.21
N THR A 113 -4.43 -2.52 -6.91
CA THR A 113 -3.16 -2.98 -7.52
C THR A 113 -2.96 -2.50 -8.96
N GLY A 114 -4.03 -2.01 -9.63
CA GLY A 114 -4.03 -1.76 -11.07
C GLY A 114 -3.80 -0.32 -11.56
N HIS A 115 -3.42 0.65 -10.72
CA HIS A 115 -3.12 2.01 -11.20
C HIS A 115 -1.70 2.44 -10.78
N THR A 116 -0.72 2.08 -11.60
CA THR A 116 0.44 2.95 -11.81
C THR A 116 -0.10 4.34 -12.11
N LYS A 117 0.19 5.30 -11.22
CA LYS A 117 -0.22 6.70 -11.38
C LYS A 117 0.20 7.13 -12.80
N PRO A 118 -0.72 7.51 -13.71
CA PRO A 118 -0.28 8.13 -14.94
C PRO A 118 0.62 9.30 -14.56
N ALA A 119 1.80 9.35 -15.18
CA ALA A 119 2.73 10.46 -15.03
C ALA A 119 1.95 11.77 -15.07
N ARG A 120 2.19 12.64 -14.09
CA ARG A 120 1.59 13.98 -14.01
C ARG A 120 1.96 14.76 -15.27
N LEU A 121 1.17 14.64 -16.32
CA LEU A 121 1.15 15.59 -17.42
C LEU A 121 0.33 16.79 -16.93
N HIS A 122 0.97 17.70 -16.20
CA HIS A 122 0.45 19.06 -16.10
C HIS A 122 0.58 19.70 -17.47
N ARG A 123 -0.44 19.52 -18.32
CA ARG A 123 -0.70 20.41 -19.43
C ARG A 123 -2.07 21.01 -19.23
N SER A 124 -2.05 22.28 -18.85
CA SER A 124 -3.18 23.18 -18.71
C SER A 124 -4.18 23.05 -19.84
N LYS A 125 -5.48 23.09 -19.52
CA LYS A 125 -6.42 24.06 -20.11
C LYS A 125 -7.79 23.98 -19.42
N ALA A 126 -8.26 25.16 -19.05
CA ALA A 126 -9.57 25.46 -18.53
C ALA A 126 -10.67 25.06 -19.53
N VAL A 127 -11.57 24.15 -19.13
CA VAL A 127 -12.98 24.11 -19.55
C VAL A 127 -13.75 23.37 -18.45
N ARG A 128 -14.11 24.09 -17.38
CA ARG A 128 -15.16 23.67 -16.43
C ARG A 128 -15.69 24.89 -15.65
N LEU A 129 -16.18 25.89 -16.38
CA LEU A 129 -16.97 26.97 -15.79
C LEU A 129 -18.37 27.14 -16.41
N GLU A 130 -18.71 26.38 -17.46
CA GLU A 130 -20.09 26.27 -17.93
C GLU A 130 -20.75 25.03 -17.29
N ASN A 131 -21.96 25.16 -16.75
CA ASN A 131 -22.76 24.14 -16.05
C ASN A 131 -22.51 23.97 -14.55
N ARG A 132 -22.72 25.05 -13.77
CA ARG A 132 -23.27 24.86 -12.41
C ARG A 132 -24.80 24.81 -12.49
N PRO A 133 -25.49 23.84 -11.86
CA PRO A 133 -26.93 23.90 -11.72
C PRO A 133 -27.32 25.08 -10.80
N GLN A 134 -28.36 25.82 -11.18
CA GLN A 134 -28.84 26.99 -10.43
C GLN A 134 -29.42 26.59 -9.06
N PRO A 135 -29.28 27.43 -8.02
CA PRO A 135 -29.88 27.16 -6.73
C PRO A 135 -31.42 27.27 -6.81
N PHE A 136 -32.09 26.31 -6.18
CA PHE A 136 -33.55 26.21 -6.07
C PHE A 136 -34.12 27.45 -5.37
N LYS A 137 -34.92 28.25 -6.09
CA LYS A 137 -35.64 29.41 -5.52
C LYS A 137 -36.82 28.89 -4.70
N LYS A 138 -36.84 29.17 -3.38
CA LYS A 138 -38.07 29.04 -2.58
C LYS A 138 -38.98 30.23 -2.92
N THR A 139 -40.12 29.96 -3.55
CA THR A 139 -41.20 30.94 -3.67
C THR A 139 -41.82 31.15 -2.28
N ALA A 140 -41.89 32.40 -1.85
CA ALA A 140 -42.70 32.80 -0.69
C ALA A 140 -44.19 32.81 -1.09
N PRO A 141 -45.13 32.46 -0.19
CA PRO A 141 -46.54 32.59 -0.49
C PRO A 141 -46.96 34.07 -0.36
N GLU A 142 -47.68 34.55 -1.37
CA GLU A 142 -48.30 35.86 -1.43
C GLU A 142 -49.39 35.99 -0.35
N GLN A 143 -49.49 37.18 0.24
CA GLN A 143 -50.54 37.52 1.19
C GLN A 143 -51.83 37.90 0.44
N GLY A 144 -52.97 37.35 0.90
CA GLY A 144 -54.23 38.10 1.02
C GLY A 144 -55.41 37.62 0.18
N CYS A 145 -56.44 37.06 0.85
CA CYS A 145 -57.81 37.60 0.76
C CYS A 145 -58.74 36.97 1.80
N ARG A 146 -59.61 37.83 2.35
CA ARG A 146 -60.71 37.54 3.28
C ARG A 146 -61.84 36.77 2.58
N CYS A 147 -62.44 35.82 3.30
CA CYS A 147 -63.89 35.68 3.45
C CYS A 147 -64.17 35.35 4.92
#